data_AF-T1JIS8-F1
#
_entry.id   AF-T1JIS8-F1
#
_cell.length_a   1.000
_cell.length_b   1.000
_cell.length_c   1.000
_cell.angle_alpha   90.00
_cell.angle_beta   90.00
_cell.angle_gamma   90.00
#
_symmetry.space_group_name_H-M   'P 1'
#
loop_
_entity.id
_entity.type
_entity.pdbx_description
1 polymer ?
#
loop_
_entity_poly.entity_id
_entity_poly.type
_entity_poly.pdbx_seq_one_letter_code
_entity_poly.pdbx_strand_id
1 'polypeptide(L)'
;MPIYGHSVLVNQNAETIDLYGPRFVREPLSVIDFSNSTGISIDCLAKGNPSPVIEWIRPDGAVVGNVQGLRYVLSNGTIYFPPFRAEEYRQDVHASIYACAASNPFGRIISREVTLRA
;
A
#
# COMPACT_ATOMS: atom_id res chain seq x y z
N MET A 1 29.31 -1.11 2.21
CA MET A 1 28.17 -0.26 2.58
C MET A 1 27.55 0.26 1.29
N PRO A 2 26.33 -0.11 0.90
CA PRO A 2 25.80 0.26 -0.41
C PRO A 2 25.39 1.74 -0.36
N ILE A 3 26.04 2.51 -1.21
CA ILE A 3 25.64 3.85 -1.65
C ILE A 3 24.31 3.72 -2.39
N TYR A 4 23.20 4.12 -1.79
CA TYR A 4 21.97 4.35 -2.54
C TYR A 4 22.22 5.55 -3.47
N GLY A 5 22.45 5.25 -4.76
CA GLY A 5 22.78 6.22 -5.79
C GLY A 5 21.61 7.15 -6.06
N HIS A 6 21.75 8.39 -5.61
CA HIS A 6 20.84 9.49 -5.92
C HIS A 6 21.23 10.07 -7.29
N SER A 7 20.29 10.12 -8.23
CA SER A 7 20.53 10.64 -9.59
C SER A 7 19.96 12.04 -9.72
N VAL A 8 20.82 13.00 -10.07
CA VAL A 8 20.44 14.40 -10.24
C VAL A 8 20.50 14.75 -11.73
N LEU A 9 19.38 15.13 -12.32
CA LEU A 9 19.34 15.67 -13.68
C LEU A 9 19.30 17.20 -13.61
N VAL A 10 20.22 17.86 -14.30
CA VAL A 10 20.29 19.33 -14.43
C VAL A 10 19.68 19.73 -15.77
N ASN A 11 18.62 20.53 -15.76
CA ASN A 11 18.10 21.18 -16.96
C ASN A 11 18.70 22.59 -17.14
N GLN A 12 18.61 23.15 -18.35
CA GLN A 12 19.13 24.49 -18.68
C GLN A 12 18.39 25.64 -17.97
N ASN A 13 17.41 25.32 -17.10
CA ASN A 13 16.62 26.25 -16.30
C ASN A 13 16.79 25.96 -14.79
N ALA A 14 18.01 25.69 -14.32
CA ALA A 14 18.40 25.69 -12.90
C ALA A 14 17.42 25.04 -11.88
N GLU A 15 16.66 24.02 -12.27
CA GLU A 15 15.88 23.18 -11.35
C GLU A 15 16.54 21.81 -11.27
N THR A 16 17.08 21.49 -10.09
CA THR A 16 17.67 20.20 -9.77
C THR A 16 16.56 19.16 -9.63
N ILE A 17 16.42 18.24 -10.58
CA ILE A 17 15.44 17.15 -10.47
C ILE A 17 16.06 16.04 -9.62
N ASP A 18 15.64 15.99 -8.36
CA ASP A 18 16.03 15.04 -7.32
C ASP A 18 15.32 13.69 -7.53
N LEU A 19 15.95 12.72 -8.21
CA LEU A 19 15.32 11.43 -8.52
C LEU A 19 15.74 10.34 -7.52
N TYR A 20 14.77 9.77 -6.80
CA TYR A 20 15.01 8.79 -5.75
C TYR A 20 13.92 7.72 -5.65
N GLY A 21 14.32 6.55 -5.13
CA GLY A 21 13.46 5.39 -4.91
C GLY A 21 12.36 5.63 -3.86
N PRO A 22 11.38 4.73 -3.78
CA PRO A 22 10.30 4.87 -2.83
C PRO A 22 10.80 4.77 -1.38
N ARG A 23 10.14 5.51 -0.48
CA ARG A 23 10.28 5.40 0.98
C ARG A 23 8.91 5.56 1.63
N PHE A 24 8.61 4.77 2.65
CA PHE A 24 7.35 4.91 3.38
C PHE A 24 7.33 6.20 4.20
N VAL A 25 6.22 6.91 4.10
CA VAL A 25 5.86 8.02 4.99
C VAL A 25 4.92 7.51 6.08
N ARG A 26 4.00 6.61 5.70
CA ARG A 26 3.10 5.95 6.64
C ARG A 26 2.88 4.51 6.21
N GLU A 27 3.25 3.61 7.12
CA GLU A 27 2.97 2.18 7.01
C GLU A 27 1.72 1.81 7.81
N PRO A 28 0.94 0.82 7.34
CA PRO A 28 -0.22 0.32 8.07
C PRO A 28 0.18 -0.35 9.39
N LEU A 29 -0.73 -0.53 10.34
CA LEU A 29 -0.43 -1.23 11.60
C LEU A 29 -0.26 -2.74 11.38
N SER A 30 0.51 -3.40 12.25
CA SER A 30 0.77 -4.85 12.11
C SER A 30 -0.45 -5.73 12.36
N VAL A 31 -1.38 -5.27 13.18
CA VAL A 31 -2.61 -5.98 13.52
C VAL A 31 -3.75 -4.97 13.54
N ILE A 32 -4.86 -5.33 12.90
CA ILE A 32 -6.06 -4.51 12.82
C ILE A 32 -7.26 -5.41 13.04
N ASP A 33 -7.99 -5.16 14.12
CA ASP A 33 -9.30 -5.74 14.39
C ASP A 33 -10.37 -4.68 14.08
N PHE A 34 -11.43 -5.06 13.36
CA PHE A 34 -12.51 -4.13 13.01
C PHE A 34 -13.88 -4.80 13.10
N SER A 35 -14.95 -4.00 13.22
CA SER A 35 -16.31 -4.53 13.26
C SER A 35 -16.90 -4.64 11.86
N ASN A 36 -17.65 -5.71 11.60
CA ASN A 36 -18.44 -5.86 10.38
C ASN A 36 -19.47 -4.73 10.17
N SER A 37 -19.91 -4.06 11.26
CA SER A 37 -20.87 -2.96 11.18
C SER A 37 -20.25 -1.61 10.80
N THR A 38 -18.94 -1.43 11.02
CA THR A 38 -18.24 -0.16 10.75
C THR A 38 -17.36 -0.22 9.50
N GLY A 39 -16.81 -1.40 9.20
CA GLY A 39 -15.75 -1.51 8.20
C GLY A 39 -14.46 -0.84 8.68
N ILE A 40 -13.48 -0.72 7.78
CA ILE A 40 -12.20 -0.04 8.03
C ILE A 40 -11.52 0.42 6.74
N SER A 41 -10.75 1.52 6.85
CA SER A 41 -9.83 1.99 5.80
C SER A 41 -8.41 1.92 6.32
N ILE A 42 -7.50 1.37 5.51
CA ILE A 42 -6.09 1.20 5.87
C ILE A 42 -5.27 1.93 4.81
N ASP A 43 -4.55 2.94 5.26
CA ASP A 43 -3.78 3.80 4.37
C ASP A 43 -2.32 3.36 4.28
N CYS A 44 -1.78 3.39 3.07
CA CYS A 44 -0.35 3.28 2.83
C CYS A 44 0.14 4.49 2.04
N LEU A 45 1.15 5.19 2.56
CA LEU A 45 1.72 6.37 1.91
C LEU A 45 3.22 6.20 1.74
N ALA A 46 3.68 6.38 0.50
CA ALA A 46 5.10 6.43 0.17
C ALA A 46 5.43 7.69 -0.63
N LYS A 47 6.67 8.15 -0.51
CA LYS A 47 7.25 9.23 -1.32
C LYS A 47 8.37 8.66 -2.18
N GLY A 48 8.58 9.27 -3.34
CA GLY A 48 9.58 8.91 -4.34
C GLY A 48 9.53 9.95 -5.44
N ASN A 49 10.57 10.03 -6.25
CA ASN A 49 10.54 10.84 -7.46
C ASN A 49 11.09 10.05 -8.65
N PRO A 50 10.25 9.65 -9.63
CA PRO A 50 8.80 9.90 -9.73
C PRO A 50 7.97 9.31 -8.57
N SER A 51 6.78 9.89 -8.33
CA SER A 51 5.85 9.44 -7.30
C SER A 51 5.57 7.93 -7.44
N PRO A 52 5.69 7.14 -6.37
CA PRO A 52 5.52 5.70 -6.46
C PRO A 52 4.06 5.32 -6.63
N VAL A 53 3.84 4.25 -7.40
CA VAL A 53 2.55 3.56 -7.47
C VAL A 53 2.42 2.69 -6.23
N ILE A 54 1.25 2.74 -5.60
CA ILE A 54 0.91 1.94 -4.42
C ILE A 54 0.02 0.79 -4.84
N GLU A 55 0.40 -0.43 -4.45
CA GLU A 55 -0.37 -1.64 -4.64
C GLU A 55 -0.50 -2.39 -3.32
N TRP A 56 -1.62 -3.08 -3.12
CA TRP A 56 -1.79 -4.01 -2.01
C TRP A 56 -1.48 -5.42 -2.48
N ILE A 57 -0.77 -6.19 -1.67
CA ILE A 57 -0.35 -7.55 -1.97
C ILE A 57 -0.67 -8.48 -0.81
N ARG A 58 -0.77 -9.77 -1.11
CA ARG A 58 -0.76 -10.86 -0.13
C ARG A 58 0.68 -11.32 0.16
N PRO A 59 0.92 -12.13 1.20
CA PRO A 59 2.26 -12.63 1.54
C PRO A 59 2.94 -13.44 0.42
N ASP A 60 2.16 -14.05 -0.47
CA ASP A 60 2.64 -14.75 -1.67
C ASP A 60 3.06 -13.80 -2.81
N GLY A 61 2.92 -12.48 -2.62
CA GLY A 61 3.19 -11.45 -3.61
C GLY A 61 2.06 -11.19 -4.59
N ALA A 62 0.93 -11.90 -4.48
CA ALA A 62 -0.21 -11.71 -5.37
C ALA A 62 -0.86 -10.34 -5.15
N VAL A 63 -1.13 -9.62 -6.24
CA VAL A 63 -1.79 -8.31 -6.20
C VAL A 63 -3.24 -8.47 -5.74
N VAL A 64 -3.63 -7.62 -4.80
CA VAL A 64 -4.95 -7.60 -4.19
C VAL A 64 -5.85 -6.69 -5.02
N GLY A 65 -6.87 -7.30 -5.63
CA GLY A 65 -7.90 -6.58 -6.38
C GLY A 65 -9.14 -6.24 -5.56
N ASN A 66 -10.07 -5.55 -6.21
CA ASN A 66 -11.40 -5.26 -5.68
C ASN A 66 -12.24 -6.53 -5.58
N VAL A 67 -13.06 -6.61 -4.53
CA VAL A 67 -14.10 -7.61 -4.34
C VAL A 67 -15.39 -6.83 -4.08
N GLN A 68 -16.34 -6.92 -5.01
CA GLN A 68 -17.58 -6.16 -4.95
C GLN A 68 -18.26 -6.35 -3.59
N GLY A 69 -18.55 -5.21 -2.92
CA GLY A 69 -19.20 -5.19 -1.61
C GLY A 69 -18.29 -5.48 -0.41
N LEU A 70 -17.06 -5.95 -0.60
CA LEU A 70 -16.22 -6.46 0.51
C LEU A 70 -14.83 -5.81 0.62
N ARG A 71 -14.25 -5.38 -0.50
CA ARG A 71 -12.91 -4.78 -0.51
C ARG A 71 -12.70 -3.90 -1.74
N TYR A 72 -12.14 -2.72 -1.53
CA TYR A 72 -11.77 -1.79 -2.59
C TYR A 72 -10.35 -1.27 -2.38
N VAL A 73 -9.52 -1.32 -3.42
CA VAL A 73 -8.22 -0.67 -3.47
C VAL A 73 -8.40 0.66 -4.18
N LEU A 74 -8.15 1.74 -3.46
CA LEU A 74 -8.31 3.11 -3.93
C LEU A 74 -7.01 3.63 -4.55
N SER A 75 -7.13 4.55 -5.51
CA SER A 75 -5.98 5.11 -6.24
C SER A 75 -5.02 5.93 -5.36
N ASN A 76 -5.47 6.36 -4.18
CA ASN A 76 -4.64 7.08 -3.21
C ASN A 76 -3.78 6.14 -2.33
N GLY A 77 -3.82 4.82 -2.56
CA GLY A 77 -3.08 3.82 -1.78
C GLY A 77 -3.83 3.28 -0.56
N THR A 78 -5.07 3.70 -0.32
CA THR A 78 -5.93 3.14 0.74
C THR A 78 -6.57 1.83 0.29
N ILE A 79 -6.57 0.82 1.17
CA ILE A 79 -7.45 -0.34 1.04
C ILE A 79 -8.64 -0.19 1.99
N TYR A 80 -9.85 -0.29 1.44
CA TYR A 80 -11.10 -0.07 2.14
C TYR A 80 -11.93 -1.34 2.21
N PHE A 81 -12.39 -1.66 3.41
CA PHE A 81 -13.30 -2.75 3.73
C PHE A 81 -14.60 -2.12 4.23
N PRO A 82 -15.69 -2.09 3.42
CA PRO A 82 -16.97 -1.56 3.86
C PRO A 82 -17.60 -2.43 4.96
N PRO A 83 -18.62 -1.91 5.66
CA PRO A 83 -19.51 -2.73 6.47
C PRO A 83 -20.12 -3.87 5.65
N PHE A 84 -20.28 -5.04 6.27
CA PHE A 84 -20.78 -6.26 5.63
C PHE A 84 -21.67 -7.06 6.59
N ARG A 85 -22.60 -7.86 6.05
CA ARG A 85 -23.44 -8.77 6.86
C ARG A 85 -22.70 -10.05 7.22
N ALA A 86 -23.14 -10.75 8.27
CA ALA A 86 -22.48 -11.98 8.71
C ALA A 86 -22.39 -13.05 7.59
N GLU A 87 -23.39 -13.11 6.72
CA GLU A 87 -23.45 -14.06 5.59
C GLU A 87 -22.46 -13.72 4.46
N GLU A 88 -21.99 -12.48 4.41
CA GLU A 88 -21.02 -11.99 3.41
C GLU A 88 -19.57 -12.13 3.90
N TYR A 89 -19.36 -12.67 5.11
CA TYR A 89 -18.04 -12.89 5.66
C TYR A 89 -17.22 -13.84 4.77
N ARG A 90 -16.01 -13.40 4.42
CA ARG A 90 -15.04 -14.19 3.69
C ARG A 90 -13.70 -14.17 4.37
N GLN A 91 -13.19 -15.36 4.73
CA GLN A 91 -11.90 -15.49 5.40
C GLN A 91 -10.75 -14.90 4.56
N ASP A 92 -10.78 -15.09 3.24
CA ASP A 92 -9.75 -14.57 2.32
C ASP A 92 -9.80 -13.04 2.10
N VAL A 93 -10.78 -12.37 2.71
CA VAL A 93 -10.96 -10.92 2.70
C VAL A 93 -10.83 -10.32 4.10
N HIS A 94 -11.63 -10.79 5.05
CA HIS A 94 -11.80 -10.21 6.39
C HIS A 94 -10.89 -10.84 7.47
N ALA A 95 -10.27 -11.99 7.22
CA ALA A 95 -9.32 -12.64 8.12
C ALA A 95 -8.06 -13.07 7.35
N SER A 96 -7.38 -12.08 6.78
CA SER A 96 -6.26 -12.26 5.86
C SER A 96 -5.08 -11.37 6.23
N ILE A 97 -3.90 -11.72 5.73
CA ILE A 97 -2.70 -10.90 5.82
C ILE A 97 -2.55 -10.08 4.54
N TYR A 98 -2.21 -8.81 4.69
CA TYR A 98 -1.95 -7.89 3.60
C TYR A 98 -0.61 -7.17 3.80
N ALA A 99 -0.01 -6.70 2.71
CA ALA A 99 1.10 -5.77 2.75
C ALA A 99 0.93 -4.72 1.65
N CYS A 100 1.53 -3.55 1.84
CA CYS A 100 1.58 -2.51 0.84
C CYS A 100 2.92 -2.57 0.10
N ALA A 101 2.88 -2.48 -1.22
CA ALA A 101 4.04 -2.32 -2.07
C ALA A 101 4.04 -0.92 -2.69
N ALA A 102 5.17 -0.22 -2.57
CA ALA A 102 5.39 1.05 -3.24
C ALA A 102 6.49 0.88 -4.29
N SER A 103 6.22 1.28 -5.54
CA SER A 103 7.13 1.05 -6.66
C SER A 103 7.29 2.28 -7.53
N ASN A 104 8.53 2.61 -7.90
CA ASN A 104 8.86 3.55 -8.95
C ASN A 104 10.06 3.02 -9.78
N PRO A 105 10.49 3.70 -10.85
CA PRO A 105 11.62 3.23 -11.68
C PRO A 105 12.94 3.02 -10.94
N PHE A 106 13.10 3.63 -9.75
CA PHE A 106 14.32 3.56 -8.93
C PHE A 106 14.23 2.50 -7.83
N GLY A 107 13.10 1.80 -7.68
CA GLY A 107 13.01 0.67 -6.76
C GLY A 107 11.58 0.30 -6.35
N ARG A 108 11.50 -0.79 -5.59
CA ARG A 108 10.26 -1.30 -4.99
C ARG A 108 10.52 -1.67 -3.54
N ILE A 109 9.65 -1.19 -2.65
CA ILE A 109 9.69 -1.50 -1.21
C ILE A 109 8.35 -2.11 -0.78
N ILE A 110 8.38 -2.95 0.25
CA ILE A 110 7.21 -3.62 0.82
C ILE A 110 7.11 -3.22 2.30
N SER A 111 5.92 -2.88 2.76
CA SER A 111 5.66 -2.53 4.16
C SER A 111 5.75 -3.76 5.06
N ARG A 112 5.66 -3.54 6.37
CA ARG A 112 5.28 -4.61 7.30
C ARG A 112 3.92 -5.24 6.92
N GLU A 113 3.77 -6.50 7.30
CA GLU A 113 2.51 -7.23 7.17
C GLU A 113 1.44 -6.68 8.10
N VAL A 114 0.20 -6.76 7.64
CA VAL A 114 -1.03 -6.35 8.32
C VAL A 114 -1.90 -7.58 8.50
N THR A 115 -2.00 -8.07 9.73
CA THR A 115 -2.98 -9.10 10.08
C THR A 115 -4.33 -8.44 10.29
N LEU A 116 -5.26 -8.63 9.35
CA LEU A 116 -6.60 -8.08 9.42
C LEU A 116 -7.57 -9.12 9.98
N ARG A 117 -8.45 -8.74 10.91
CA ARG A 117 -9.50 -9.60 11.48
C ARG A 117 -10.79 -8.80 11.68
N ALA A 118 -11.91 -9.39 11.32
CA ALA A 118 -13.25 -8.85 11.52
C ALA A 118 -14.08 -9.74 12.45
#